data_AF-A0A0D2MLL7-F1
#
_entry.id   AF-A0A0D2MLL7-F1
#
_cell.length_a   1.000
_cell.length_b   1.000
_cell.length_c   1.000
_cell.angle_alpha   90.00
_cell.angle_beta   90.00
_cell.angle_gamma   90.00
#
_symmetry.space_group_name_H-M   'P 1'
#
loop_
_entity.id
_entity.type
_entity.pdbx_description
1 polymer ?
#
loop_
_entity_poly.entity_id
_entity_poly.type
_entity_poly.pdbx_seq_one_letter_code
_entity_poly.pdbx_strand_id
1 'polypeptide(L)'
;MAFKTSLYLLLALLLAVGAAHAMVVQLEVLVLTAPGFAGTDFITKVMRGYGAPFTVVPVSPGSSLNLTELLWAPDGSARFAGYVMYPNLEATGYLTRAQVEVLWNFQRKTGARSVKFGAWPTNVGLDPDTLSCSSKDIPMTFTADAPIGVSRVNPAARLTSGGLWRCPGKAVPLSTCSMWASDFAGTGLHPPCTPKPILQFEPQQLGAAPQVAGALVKYQDGRESLAFVFDCSSFSASCMLLGHVSLGWMLQGLVPGERQALLSVQLGKALRGVAGVGDLR
;
A
#
# COMPACT_ATOMS: atom_id res chain seq x y z
N MET A 1 54.20 -34.18 -5.56
CA MET A 1 53.23 -33.60 -6.53
C MET A 1 51.87 -33.22 -5.92
N ALA A 2 51.55 -33.55 -4.67
CA ALA A 2 50.24 -33.25 -4.06
C ALA A 2 50.06 -31.79 -3.53
N PHE A 3 51.14 -31.01 -3.41
CA PHE A 3 51.08 -29.65 -2.83
C PHE A 3 50.63 -28.57 -3.82
N LYS A 4 50.75 -28.80 -5.13
CA LYS A 4 50.35 -27.79 -6.15
C LYS A 4 48.84 -27.71 -6.34
N THR A 5 48.10 -28.80 -6.10
CA THR A 5 46.64 -28.87 -6.30
C THR A 5 45.82 -28.13 -5.21
N SER A 6 46.34 -28.02 -3.98
CA SER A 6 45.64 -27.29 -2.91
C SER A 6 45.67 -25.77 -3.06
N LEU A 7 46.70 -25.20 -3.72
CA LEU A 7 46.83 -23.75 -3.87
C LEU A 7 45.85 -23.17 -4.91
N TYR A 8 45.53 -23.92 -5.97
CA TYR A 8 44.55 -23.51 -6.99
C TYR A 8 43.11 -23.53 -6.47
N LEU A 9 42.77 -24.45 -5.56
CA LEU A 9 41.42 -24.51 -4.97
C LEU A 9 41.15 -23.29 -4.04
N LEU A 10 42.16 -22.84 -3.29
CA LEU A 10 42.05 -21.67 -2.42
C LEU A 10 41.92 -20.36 -3.22
N LEU A 11 42.65 -20.24 -4.34
CA LEU A 11 42.60 -19.05 -5.20
C LEU A 11 41.28 -18.96 -5.98
N ALA A 12 40.69 -20.10 -6.38
CA ALA A 12 39.35 -20.14 -6.99
C ALA A 12 38.25 -19.75 -5.99
N LEU A 13 38.40 -20.09 -4.70
CA LEU A 13 37.46 -19.68 -3.65
C LEU A 13 37.56 -18.19 -3.33
N LEU A 14 38.77 -17.61 -3.37
CA LEU A 14 39.00 -16.16 -3.16
C LEU A 14 38.51 -15.29 -4.33
N LEU A 15 38.53 -15.80 -5.57
CA LEU A 15 37.95 -15.13 -6.74
C LEU A 15 36.42 -15.29 -6.83
N ALA A 16 35.85 -16.27 -6.12
CA ALA A 16 34.40 -16.47 -6.01
C ALA A 16 33.74 -15.60 -4.91
N VAL A 17 34.52 -14.85 -4.13
CA VAL A 17 34.00 -13.68 -3.37
C VAL A 17 33.78 -12.54 -4.37
N GLY A 18 32.99 -12.83 -5.40
CA GLY A 18 32.51 -11.84 -6.36
C GLY A 18 31.70 -10.82 -5.60
N ALA A 19 32.24 -9.61 -5.55
CA ALA A 19 31.66 -8.36 -5.08
C ALA A 19 30.20 -8.50 -4.62
N ALA A 20 30.02 -8.74 -3.31
CA ALA A 20 28.80 -8.41 -2.62
C ALA A 20 28.66 -6.88 -2.68
N HIS A 21 28.13 -6.38 -3.79
CA HIS A 21 27.77 -4.98 -3.92
C HIS A 21 26.69 -4.77 -2.87
N ALA A 22 27.02 -3.98 -1.84
CA ALA A 22 26.03 -3.52 -0.89
C ALA A 22 24.95 -2.79 -1.71
N MET A 23 23.78 -3.42 -1.85
CA MET A 23 22.64 -2.76 -2.48
C MET A 23 22.24 -1.59 -1.58
N VAL A 24 22.63 -0.38 -1.97
CA VAL A 24 22.09 0.84 -1.38
C VAL A 24 20.67 0.96 -1.91
N VAL A 25 19.71 0.50 -1.11
CA VAL A 25 18.30 0.67 -1.43
C VAL A 25 17.92 2.11 -1.11
N GLN A 26 17.60 2.89 -2.13
CA GLN A 26 16.96 4.18 -1.94
C GLN A 26 15.57 3.94 -1.32
N LEU A 27 15.32 4.53 -0.15
CA LEU A 27 14.04 4.39 0.57
C LEU A 27 12.93 5.29 -0.02
N GLU A 28 12.96 5.49 -1.33
CA GLU A 28 11.95 6.24 -2.07
C GLU A 28 10.75 5.35 -2.41
N VAL A 29 9.55 5.93 -2.32
CA VAL A 29 8.30 5.24 -2.66
C VAL A 29 7.78 5.70 -4.02
N LEU A 30 7.42 4.75 -4.88
CA LEU A 30 6.70 5.05 -6.11
C LEU A 30 5.19 5.08 -5.85
N VAL A 31 4.51 6.15 -6.24
CA VAL A 31 3.04 6.25 -6.21
C VAL A 31 2.51 6.23 -7.64
N LEU A 32 1.88 5.13 -8.02
CA LEU A 32 1.23 4.96 -9.32
C LEU A 32 -0.26 5.31 -9.20
N THR A 33 -0.74 6.19 -10.08
CA THR A 33 -2.14 6.66 -10.07
C THR A 33 -2.69 6.85 -11.49
N ALA A 34 -3.99 7.00 -11.63
CA ALA A 34 -4.60 7.46 -12.87
C ALA A 34 -4.60 9.00 -12.97
N PRO A 35 -4.45 9.61 -14.16
CA PRO A 35 -4.63 11.04 -14.38
C PRO A 35 -5.98 11.54 -13.90
N GLY A 36 -6.01 12.72 -13.28
CA GLY A 36 -7.24 13.33 -12.75
C GLY A 36 -7.77 12.67 -11.47
N PHE A 37 -7.14 11.59 -11.00
CA PHE A 37 -7.54 10.91 -9.77
C PHE A 37 -6.88 11.58 -8.55
N ALA A 38 -7.64 12.40 -7.82
CA ALA A 38 -7.17 13.08 -6.60
C ALA A 38 -7.08 12.15 -5.37
N GLY A 39 -7.30 10.85 -5.56
CA GLY A 39 -7.36 9.88 -4.48
C GLY A 39 -6.05 9.67 -3.72
N THR A 40 -4.90 10.05 -4.26
CA THR A 40 -3.59 9.79 -3.63
C THR A 40 -3.14 10.85 -2.61
N ASP A 41 -3.93 11.92 -2.41
CA ASP A 41 -3.56 13.01 -1.50
C ASP A 41 -3.39 12.54 -0.05
N PHE A 42 -4.17 11.57 0.42
CA PHE A 42 -4.05 11.09 1.80
C PHE A 42 -2.67 10.45 2.04
N ILE A 43 -2.22 9.57 1.13
CA ILE A 43 -0.97 8.83 1.31
C ILE A 43 0.25 9.73 1.07
N THR A 44 0.18 10.64 0.10
CA THR A 44 1.26 11.61 -0.12
C THR A 44 1.38 12.62 1.02
N LYS A 45 0.27 13.03 1.65
CA LYS A 45 0.29 13.83 2.89
C LYS A 45 0.95 13.06 4.04
N VAL A 46 0.68 11.76 4.19
CA VAL A 46 1.39 10.92 5.18
C VAL A 46 2.88 10.87 4.88
N MET A 47 3.29 10.59 3.63
CA MET A 47 4.71 10.55 3.25
C MET A 47 5.42 11.88 3.51
N ARG A 48 4.82 13.01 3.10
CA ARG A 48 5.33 14.36 3.42
C ARG A 48 5.45 14.59 4.92
N GLY A 49 4.47 14.14 5.70
CA GLY A 49 4.48 14.25 7.16
C GLY A 49 5.60 13.47 7.85
N TYR A 50 6.12 12.40 7.21
CA TYR A 50 7.31 11.68 7.70
C TYR A 50 8.62 12.23 7.14
N GLY A 51 8.57 13.04 6.06
CA GLY A 51 9.75 13.35 5.26
C GLY A 51 10.21 12.18 4.37
N ALA A 52 9.36 11.17 4.14
CA ALA A 52 9.67 10.05 3.28
C ALA A 52 9.67 10.52 1.80
N PRO A 53 10.75 10.27 1.03
CA PRO A 53 10.80 10.64 -0.38
C PRO A 53 9.83 9.78 -1.19
N PHE A 54 9.14 10.40 -2.15
CA PHE A 54 8.23 9.69 -3.05
C PHE A 54 8.16 10.38 -4.42
N THR A 55 7.89 9.57 -5.44
CA THR A 55 7.60 10.02 -6.80
C THR A 55 6.20 9.61 -7.20
N VAL A 56 5.39 10.56 -7.69
CA VAL A 56 4.05 10.29 -8.21
C VAL A 56 4.12 10.18 -9.73
N VAL A 57 3.70 9.04 -10.27
CA VAL A 57 3.61 8.81 -11.72
C VAL A 57 2.15 8.56 -12.10
N PRO A 58 1.48 9.53 -12.74
CA PRO A 58 0.19 9.28 -13.37
C PRO A 58 0.39 8.41 -14.61
N VAL A 59 -0.39 7.34 -14.73
CA VAL A 59 -0.37 6.39 -15.84
C VAL A 59 -1.67 6.51 -16.60
N SER A 60 -1.61 6.79 -17.89
CA SER A 60 -2.77 6.77 -18.77
C SER A 60 -2.91 5.41 -19.45
N PRO A 61 -4.13 4.94 -19.79
CA PRO A 61 -4.32 3.75 -20.60
C PRO A 61 -3.60 3.90 -21.95
N GLY A 62 -2.89 2.84 -22.38
CA GLY A 62 -2.09 2.87 -23.61
C GLY A 62 -0.82 3.71 -23.54
N SER A 63 -0.41 4.19 -22.36
CA SER A 63 0.84 4.95 -22.22
C SER A 63 2.07 4.11 -22.56
N SER A 64 3.07 4.75 -23.19
CA SER A 64 4.39 4.18 -23.47
C SER A 64 5.32 4.15 -22.25
N LEU A 65 4.76 4.10 -21.04
CA LEU A 65 5.54 4.12 -19.80
C LEU A 65 6.52 2.94 -19.76
N ASN A 66 7.82 3.27 -19.82
CA ASN A 66 8.89 2.31 -19.66
C ASN A 66 9.13 2.03 -18.17
N LEU A 67 8.42 1.05 -17.63
CA LEU A 67 8.55 0.66 -16.23
C LEU A 67 9.95 0.13 -15.89
N THR A 68 10.69 -0.41 -16.85
CA THR A 68 12.07 -0.87 -16.59
C THR A 68 12.98 0.30 -16.27
N GLU A 69 12.96 1.36 -17.08
CA GLU A 69 13.75 2.58 -16.82
C GLU A 69 13.27 3.33 -15.58
N LEU A 70 11.96 3.31 -15.31
CA LEU A 70 11.40 3.91 -14.11
C LEU A 70 11.89 3.20 -12.84
N LEU A 71 11.88 1.86 -12.81
CA LEU A 71 12.13 1.08 -11.59
C LEU A 71 13.62 0.83 -11.33
N TRP A 72 14.46 0.88 -12.37
CA TRP A 72 15.88 0.52 -12.30
C TRP A 72 16.78 1.68 -12.71
N ALA A 73 17.88 1.86 -11.98
CA ALA A 73 18.96 2.73 -12.41
C ALA A 73 19.81 2.04 -13.50
N PRO A 74 20.59 2.79 -14.31
CA PRO A 74 21.42 2.21 -15.37
C PRO A 74 22.46 1.19 -14.88
N ASP A 75 22.86 1.26 -13.61
CA ASP A 75 23.76 0.31 -12.95
C ASP A 75 23.05 -0.97 -12.44
N GLY A 76 21.73 -1.07 -12.63
CA GLY A 76 20.91 -2.18 -12.19
C GLY A 76 20.43 -2.07 -10.74
N SER A 77 20.69 -0.96 -10.03
CA SER A 77 20.13 -0.77 -8.69
C SER A 77 18.63 -0.45 -8.76
N ALA A 78 17.89 -0.84 -7.72
CA ALA A 78 16.48 -0.48 -7.58
C ALA A 78 16.34 1.00 -7.19
N ARG A 79 15.43 1.73 -7.84
CA ARG A 79 15.14 3.15 -7.54
C ARG A 79 14.15 3.34 -6.39
N PHE A 80 13.34 2.33 -6.10
CA PHE A 80 12.28 2.41 -5.09
C PHE A 80 12.35 1.26 -4.09
N ALA A 81 11.97 1.52 -2.84
CA ALA A 81 11.87 0.50 -1.80
C ALA A 81 10.49 -0.19 -1.77
N GLY A 82 9.49 0.43 -2.39
CA GLY A 82 8.11 -0.06 -2.44
C GLY A 82 7.27 0.82 -3.34
N TYR A 83 6.04 0.39 -3.61
CA TYR A 83 5.10 1.20 -4.39
C TYR A 83 3.68 1.16 -3.87
N VAL A 84 2.95 2.25 -4.08
CA VAL A 84 1.53 2.40 -3.78
C VAL A 84 0.76 2.57 -5.08
N MET A 85 -0.39 1.92 -5.17
CA MET A 85 -1.34 2.11 -6.27
C MET A 85 -2.69 2.57 -5.74
N TYR A 86 -3.24 3.63 -6.34
CA TYR A 86 -4.64 3.96 -6.17
C TYR A 86 -5.21 4.65 -7.42
N PRO A 87 -6.18 4.04 -8.14
CA PRO A 87 -6.70 2.68 -7.95
C PRO A 87 -5.64 1.60 -8.24
N ASN A 88 -5.98 0.33 -8.02
CA ASN A 88 -5.13 -0.82 -8.37
C ASN A 88 -4.93 -0.93 -9.90
N LEU A 89 -3.93 -0.22 -10.43
CA LEU A 89 -3.69 -0.08 -11.87
C LEU A 89 -3.40 -1.40 -12.59
N GLU A 90 -2.91 -2.42 -11.87
CA GLU A 90 -2.68 -3.77 -12.40
C GLU A 90 -3.97 -4.44 -12.89
N ALA A 91 -5.14 -3.97 -12.47
CA ALA A 91 -6.43 -4.62 -12.74
C ALA A 91 -7.51 -3.66 -13.27
N THR A 92 -7.14 -2.44 -13.65
CA THR A 92 -8.07 -1.43 -14.18
C THR A 92 -7.85 -1.13 -15.67
N GLY A 93 -6.91 -1.81 -16.35
CA GLY A 93 -6.60 -1.57 -17.76
C GLY A 93 -5.65 -0.41 -18.05
N TYR A 94 -5.05 0.16 -17.00
CA TYR A 94 -4.05 1.23 -17.14
C TYR A 94 -2.65 0.69 -17.43
N LEU A 95 -2.37 -0.53 -16.98
CA LEU A 95 -1.15 -1.26 -17.28
C LEU A 95 -1.48 -2.47 -18.14
N THR A 96 -0.63 -2.71 -19.14
CA THR A 96 -0.64 -3.95 -19.91
C THR A 96 -0.15 -5.13 -19.06
N ARG A 97 -0.46 -6.37 -19.48
CA ARG A 97 0.05 -7.60 -18.88
C ARG A 97 1.57 -7.57 -18.72
N ALA A 98 2.29 -7.19 -19.77
CA ALA A 98 3.75 -7.11 -19.75
C ALA A 98 4.25 -6.11 -18.69
N GLN A 99 3.60 -4.95 -18.57
CA GLN A 99 3.92 -3.96 -17.54
C GLN A 99 3.63 -4.46 -16.12
N VAL A 100 2.53 -5.19 -15.91
CA VAL A 100 2.22 -5.84 -14.63
C VAL A 100 3.31 -6.86 -14.28
N GLU A 101 3.73 -7.68 -15.25
CA GLU A 101 4.80 -8.66 -15.06
C GLU A 101 6.16 -8.00 -14.75
N VAL A 102 6.46 -6.82 -15.29
CA VAL A 102 7.64 -6.01 -14.93
C VAL A 102 7.60 -5.58 -13.47
N LEU A 103 6.47 -5.07 -12.97
CA LEU A 103 6.31 -4.71 -11.56
C LEU A 103 6.47 -5.92 -10.65
N TRP A 104 5.88 -7.05 -11.02
CA TRP A 104 6.00 -8.28 -10.24
C TRP A 104 7.44 -8.79 -10.22
N ASN A 105 8.16 -8.70 -11.34
CA ASN A 105 9.58 -9.03 -11.39
C ASN A 105 10.42 -8.11 -10.51
N PHE A 106 10.10 -6.82 -10.49
CA PHE A 106 10.73 -5.87 -9.58
C PHE A 106 10.53 -6.26 -8.12
N GLN A 107 9.30 -6.59 -7.69
CA GLN A 107 9.05 -7.07 -6.33
C GLN A 107 9.86 -8.34 -6.00
N ARG A 108 9.87 -9.34 -6.90
CA ARG A 108 10.61 -10.59 -6.68
C ARG A 108 12.11 -10.38 -6.52
N LYS A 109 12.70 -9.49 -7.32
CA LYS A 109 14.14 -9.24 -7.32
C LYS A 109 14.61 -8.39 -6.14
N THR A 110 13.75 -7.51 -5.64
CA THR A 110 14.14 -6.49 -4.64
C THR A 110 13.55 -6.74 -3.25
N GLY A 111 12.52 -7.58 -3.15
CA GLY A 111 11.70 -7.67 -1.94
C GLY A 111 10.79 -6.46 -1.72
N ALA A 112 10.65 -5.56 -2.71
CA ALA A 112 9.78 -4.40 -2.61
C ALA A 112 8.32 -4.82 -2.38
N ARG A 113 7.69 -4.18 -1.40
CA ARG A 113 6.30 -4.40 -1.02
C ARG A 113 5.38 -3.45 -1.79
N SER A 114 4.17 -3.92 -2.11
CA SER A 114 3.15 -3.08 -2.73
C SER A 114 2.00 -2.75 -1.80
N VAL A 115 1.44 -1.55 -1.89
CA VAL A 115 0.21 -1.16 -1.20
C VAL A 115 -0.85 -0.79 -2.24
N LYS A 116 -2.07 -1.28 -2.06
CA LYS A 116 -3.17 -1.09 -3.02
C LYS A 116 -4.42 -0.58 -2.32
N PHE A 117 -4.93 0.56 -2.76
CA PHE A 117 -6.24 1.06 -2.34
C PHE A 117 -7.25 0.89 -3.48
N GLY A 118 -8.54 0.85 -3.16
CA GLY A 118 -9.60 0.60 -4.14
C GLY A 118 -9.39 -0.70 -4.93
N ALA A 119 -8.82 -1.73 -4.30
CA ALA A 119 -8.62 -3.01 -4.96
C ALA A 119 -9.96 -3.75 -5.05
N TRP A 120 -10.24 -4.34 -6.20
CA TRP A 120 -11.37 -5.27 -6.30
C TRP A 120 -11.07 -6.56 -5.49
N PRO A 121 -12.03 -7.13 -4.74
CA PRO A 121 -11.77 -8.26 -3.83
C PRO A 121 -11.04 -9.46 -4.45
N THR A 122 -11.38 -9.87 -5.68
CA THR A 122 -10.72 -11.04 -6.29
C THR A 122 -9.24 -10.81 -6.56
N ASN A 123 -8.83 -9.56 -6.80
CA ASN A 123 -7.45 -9.18 -7.07
C ASN A 123 -6.53 -9.40 -5.86
N VAL A 124 -7.14 -9.58 -4.69
CA VAL A 124 -6.48 -9.77 -3.40
C VAL A 124 -6.92 -11.07 -2.74
N GLY A 125 -7.50 -11.99 -3.52
CA GLY A 125 -7.86 -13.33 -3.08
C GLY A 125 -9.07 -13.38 -2.16
N LEU A 126 -10.02 -12.46 -2.31
CA LEU A 126 -11.27 -12.44 -1.57
C LEU A 126 -12.46 -12.64 -2.52
N ASP A 127 -13.49 -13.36 -2.06
CA ASP A 127 -14.76 -13.45 -2.78
C ASP A 127 -15.57 -12.15 -2.57
N PRO A 128 -15.96 -11.40 -3.61
CA PRO A 128 -16.68 -10.14 -3.44
C PRO A 128 -18.07 -10.33 -2.84
N ASP A 129 -18.43 -9.46 -1.89
CA ASP A 129 -19.79 -9.28 -1.40
C ASP A 129 -20.43 -8.07 -2.10
N THR A 130 -20.86 -8.27 -3.34
CA THR A 130 -21.36 -7.19 -4.21
C THR A 130 -22.63 -6.53 -3.69
N LEU A 131 -23.46 -7.25 -2.93
CA LEU A 131 -24.68 -6.72 -2.31
C LEU A 131 -24.36 -5.73 -1.18
N SER A 132 -23.15 -5.80 -0.64
CA SER A 132 -22.68 -4.92 0.44
C SER A 132 -21.87 -3.73 -0.05
N CYS A 133 -21.69 -3.59 -1.37
CA CYS A 133 -21.05 -2.41 -1.95
C CYS A 133 -21.88 -1.14 -1.69
N SER A 134 -21.27 -0.11 -1.10
CA SER A 134 -21.94 1.19 -0.88
C SER A 134 -20.93 2.26 -0.45
N SER A 135 -21.40 3.45 -0.07
CA SER A 135 -20.63 4.47 0.68
C SER A 135 -21.17 4.75 2.09
N LYS A 136 -22.07 3.90 2.60
CA LYS A 136 -22.56 3.98 3.99
C LYS A 136 -21.41 3.86 4.98
N ASP A 137 -21.50 4.57 6.09
CA ASP A 137 -20.53 4.42 7.16
C ASP A 137 -20.71 3.06 7.85
N ILE A 138 -19.66 2.25 7.81
CA ILE A 138 -19.54 1.02 8.58
C ILE A 138 -18.22 1.12 9.34
N PRO A 139 -18.24 0.97 10.67
CA PRO A 139 -17.02 0.94 11.43
C PRO A 139 -16.09 -0.18 10.97
N MET A 140 -14.80 0.09 10.96
CA MET A 140 -13.77 -0.90 10.67
C MET A 140 -12.85 -1.11 11.87
N THR A 141 -12.38 -2.33 12.03
CA THR A 141 -11.47 -2.73 13.11
C THR A 141 -10.30 -3.53 12.55
N PHE A 142 -9.13 -3.38 13.15
CA PHE A 142 -7.98 -4.21 12.83
C PHE A 142 -8.16 -5.62 13.36
N THR A 143 -7.67 -6.60 12.61
CA THR A 143 -7.54 -7.98 13.08
C THR A 143 -6.20 -8.17 13.80
N ALA A 144 -6.00 -9.33 14.43
CA ALA A 144 -4.72 -9.70 15.02
C ALA A 144 -3.58 -9.83 13.99
N ASP A 145 -3.89 -10.06 12.72
CA ASP A 145 -2.91 -10.16 11.63
C ASP A 145 -2.49 -8.79 11.07
N ALA A 146 -3.08 -7.68 11.54
CA ALA A 146 -2.76 -6.35 11.05
C ALA A 146 -1.28 -5.99 11.28
N PRO A 147 -0.54 -5.56 10.24
CA PRO A 147 0.89 -5.27 10.35
C PRO A 147 1.12 -3.86 10.94
N ILE A 148 0.67 -3.65 12.19
CA ILE A 148 0.79 -2.36 12.87
C ILE A 148 2.25 -1.92 12.97
N GLY A 149 3.16 -2.85 13.32
CA GLY A 149 4.61 -2.63 13.31
C GLY A 149 5.02 -1.28 13.92
N VAL A 150 5.91 -0.57 13.21
CA VAL A 150 6.40 0.75 13.65
C VAL A 150 5.43 1.91 13.41
N SER A 151 4.24 1.66 12.82
CA SER A 151 3.26 2.72 12.60
C SER A 151 2.71 3.28 13.91
N ARG A 152 2.83 2.53 15.02
CA ARG A 152 2.31 2.86 16.36
C ARG A 152 0.83 3.25 16.36
N VAL A 153 0.09 2.84 15.33
CA VAL A 153 -1.36 2.95 15.30
C VAL A 153 -1.93 2.06 16.40
N ASN A 154 -2.89 2.56 17.17
CA ASN A 154 -3.55 1.75 18.18
C ASN A 154 -4.33 0.62 17.48
N PRO A 155 -4.04 -0.67 17.71
CA PRO A 155 -4.79 -1.77 17.09
C PRO A 155 -6.28 -1.77 17.50
N ALA A 156 -6.63 -1.15 18.64
CA ALA A 156 -8.01 -0.97 19.07
C ALA A 156 -8.69 0.29 18.48
N ALA A 157 -8.02 1.02 17.58
CA ALA A 157 -8.63 2.17 16.92
C ALA A 157 -9.84 1.73 16.09
N ARG A 158 -10.98 2.38 16.33
CA ARG A 158 -12.17 2.22 15.51
C ARG A 158 -12.10 3.20 14.35
N LEU A 159 -12.10 2.66 13.13
CA LEU A 159 -12.05 3.44 11.89
C LEU A 159 -13.45 3.56 11.31
N THR A 160 -13.68 4.54 10.44
CA THR A 160 -14.97 4.79 9.78
C THR A 160 -14.81 4.70 8.26
N SER A 161 -15.83 4.20 7.57
CA SER A 161 -15.86 4.11 6.10
C SER A 161 -16.79 5.13 5.46
N GLY A 162 -17.36 6.04 6.27
CA GLY A 162 -18.33 7.03 5.81
C GLY A 162 -17.84 7.84 4.61
N GLY A 163 -18.63 7.83 3.53
CA GLY A 163 -18.33 8.55 2.30
C GLY A 163 -17.28 7.90 1.41
N LEU A 164 -16.70 6.77 1.82
CA LEU A 164 -15.76 5.99 1.01
C LEU A 164 -16.54 4.86 0.32
N TRP A 165 -16.48 4.80 -1.01
CA TRP A 165 -17.04 3.67 -1.72
C TRP A 165 -16.23 2.41 -1.40
N ARG A 166 -16.93 1.31 -1.13
CA ARG A 166 -16.31 0.03 -0.73
C ARG A 166 -17.06 -1.11 -1.36
N CYS A 167 -16.35 -2.19 -1.62
CA CYS A 167 -16.90 -3.48 -1.99
C CYS A 167 -16.21 -4.55 -1.15
N PRO A 168 -16.80 -4.92 0.00
CA PRO A 168 -16.15 -5.85 0.93
C PRO A 168 -15.89 -7.22 0.32
N GLY A 169 -14.86 -7.89 0.83
CA GLY A 169 -14.67 -9.33 0.60
C GLY A 169 -15.39 -10.15 1.66
N LYS A 170 -15.81 -11.37 1.32
CA LYS A 170 -16.27 -12.36 2.31
C LYS A 170 -15.08 -12.88 3.12
N ALA A 171 -15.36 -13.41 4.31
CA ALA A 171 -14.32 -13.87 5.24
C ALA A 171 -13.47 -15.03 4.72
N VAL A 172 -14.02 -15.88 3.84
CA VAL A 172 -13.32 -17.08 3.33
C VAL A 172 -12.38 -16.69 2.18
N PRO A 173 -11.06 -16.86 2.34
CA PRO A 173 -10.08 -16.60 1.28
C PRO A 173 -10.25 -17.48 0.04
N LEU A 174 -9.93 -16.92 -1.12
CA LEU A 174 -9.65 -17.64 -2.36
C LEU A 174 -8.17 -18.08 -2.38
N SER A 175 -7.86 -19.11 -3.18
CA SER A 175 -6.49 -19.60 -3.38
C SER A 175 -5.69 -18.85 -4.44
N THR A 176 -6.35 -17.97 -5.21
CA THR A 176 -5.73 -17.16 -6.27
C THR A 176 -6.15 -15.70 -6.15
N CYS A 177 -5.22 -14.82 -6.53
CA CYS A 177 -5.43 -13.38 -6.55
C CYS A 177 -5.68 -12.94 -7.99
N SER A 178 -6.87 -13.30 -8.47
CA SER A 178 -7.24 -13.20 -9.88
C SER A 178 -7.55 -11.77 -10.28
N MET A 179 -6.95 -11.31 -11.38
CA MET A 179 -7.20 -10.00 -11.95
C MET A 179 -7.42 -10.07 -13.46
N TRP A 180 -8.22 -9.14 -13.94
CA TRP A 180 -8.57 -8.96 -15.35
C TRP A 180 -8.44 -7.50 -15.72
N ALA A 181 -8.00 -7.24 -16.94
CA ALA A 181 -7.91 -5.92 -17.52
C ALA A 181 -8.19 -6.03 -19.02
N SER A 182 -8.37 -4.90 -19.70
CA SER A 182 -8.78 -4.88 -21.11
C SER A 182 -7.90 -5.72 -22.04
N ASP A 183 -6.58 -5.75 -21.83
CA ASP A 183 -5.63 -6.47 -22.68
C ASP A 183 -5.42 -7.95 -22.30
N PHE A 184 -5.92 -8.38 -21.13
CA PHE A 184 -5.90 -9.79 -20.70
C PHE A 184 -7.25 -10.26 -20.14
N ALA A 185 -8.37 -9.71 -20.64
CA ALA A 185 -9.70 -10.02 -20.14
C ALA A 185 -10.10 -11.49 -20.34
N GLY A 186 -9.65 -12.12 -21.44
CA GLY A 186 -10.00 -13.51 -21.75
C GLY A 186 -9.19 -14.56 -20.99
N THR A 187 -7.93 -14.27 -20.66
CA THR A 187 -7.02 -15.23 -19.99
C THR A 187 -6.81 -14.95 -18.51
N GLY A 188 -6.96 -13.69 -18.09
CA GLY A 188 -6.70 -13.26 -16.73
C GLY A 188 -5.24 -13.41 -16.31
N LEU A 189 -4.95 -12.90 -15.12
CA LEU A 189 -3.76 -13.27 -14.35
C LEU A 189 -4.22 -13.91 -13.04
N HIS A 190 -3.77 -15.13 -12.77
CA HIS A 190 -4.23 -15.95 -11.64
C HIS A 190 -3.09 -16.40 -10.73
N PRO A 191 -2.26 -15.48 -10.18
CA PRO A 191 -1.17 -15.88 -9.31
C PRO A 191 -1.72 -16.55 -8.04
N PRO A 192 -1.18 -17.72 -7.64
CA PRO A 192 -1.50 -18.31 -6.36
C PRO A 192 -1.13 -17.38 -5.21
N CYS A 193 -2.02 -17.23 -4.24
CA CYS A 193 -1.80 -16.34 -3.11
C CYS A 193 -2.48 -16.84 -1.82
N THR A 194 -2.06 -16.27 -0.71
CA THR A 194 -2.65 -16.51 0.62
C THR A 194 -2.96 -15.17 1.26
N PRO A 195 -4.21 -14.70 1.17
CA PRO A 195 -4.59 -13.45 1.80
C PRO A 195 -4.94 -13.69 3.27
N LYS A 196 -4.46 -12.79 4.11
CA LYS A 196 -4.80 -12.73 5.53
C LYS A 196 -5.60 -11.46 5.79
N PRO A 197 -6.86 -11.53 6.24
CA PRO A 197 -7.62 -10.35 6.61
C PRO A 197 -6.89 -9.54 7.69
N ILE A 198 -6.65 -8.25 7.42
CA ILE A 198 -5.99 -7.32 8.36
C ILE A 198 -6.93 -6.22 8.86
N LEU A 199 -8.04 -6.01 8.15
CA LEU A 199 -9.05 -5.01 8.48
C LEU A 199 -10.42 -5.61 8.13
N GLN A 200 -11.39 -5.46 9.03
CA GLN A 200 -12.74 -5.96 8.87
C GLN A 200 -13.76 -4.86 9.09
N PHE A 201 -14.87 -4.93 8.36
CA PHE A 201 -16.08 -4.17 8.64
C PHE A 201 -16.85 -4.83 9.78
N GLU A 202 -17.36 -4.02 10.70
CA GLU A 202 -18.23 -4.53 11.75
C GLU A 202 -19.52 -5.15 11.15
N PRO A 203 -19.95 -6.33 11.66
CA PRO A 203 -21.19 -6.95 11.22
C PRO A 203 -22.37 -5.99 11.37
N GLN A 204 -23.14 -5.80 10.29
CA GLN A 204 -24.32 -4.94 10.28
C GLN A 204 -25.55 -5.59 10.91
N GLN A 205 -25.49 -6.90 11.18
CA GLN A 205 -26.54 -7.70 11.78
C GLN A 205 -25.93 -8.69 12.77
N LEU A 206 -26.64 -8.97 13.85
CA LEU A 206 -26.22 -9.95 14.84
C LEU A 206 -26.11 -11.34 14.17
N GLY A 207 -24.96 -11.98 14.32
CA GLY A 207 -24.69 -13.30 13.74
C GLY A 207 -24.25 -13.28 12.27
N ALA A 208 -24.17 -12.12 11.62
CA ALA A 208 -23.58 -12.02 10.28
C ALA A 208 -22.06 -12.27 10.34
N ALA A 209 -21.52 -12.95 9.32
CA ALA A 209 -20.09 -13.13 9.18
C ALA A 209 -19.38 -11.77 8.99
N PRO A 210 -18.16 -11.59 9.53
CA PRO A 210 -17.39 -10.37 9.31
C PRO A 210 -17.04 -10.24 7.83
N GLN A 211 -17.08 -9.02 7.32
CA GLN A 211 -16.65 -8.70 5.96
C GLN A 211 -15.24 -8.11 6.00
N VAL A 212 -14.44 -8.44 5.00
CA VAL A 212 -13.03 -8.04 4.92
C VAL A 212 -12.92 -6.71 4.20
N ALA A 213 -12.30 -5.74 4.86
CA ALA A 213 -12.00 -4.40 4.34
C ALA A 213 -10.57 -4.28 3.79
N GLY A 214 -9.66 -5.13 4.28
CA GLY A 214 -8.30 -5.19 3.77
C GLY A 214 -7.60 -6.49 4.12
N ALA A 215 -6.59 -6.83 3.33
CA ALA A 215 -5.83 -8.06 3.48
C ALA A 215 -4.33 -7.83 3.25
N LEU A 216 -3.51 -8.58 3.99
CA LEU A 216 -2.10 -8.82 3.69
C LEU A 216 -2.02 -10.05 2.79
N VAL A 217 -1.60 -9.85 1.56
CA VAL A 217 -1.50 -10.88 0.52
C VAL A 217 -0.05 -11.33 0.40
N LYS A 218 0.18 -12.64 0.56
CA LYS A 218 1.46 -13.28 0.22
C LYS A 218 1.28 -14.11 -1.04
N TYR A 219 2.12 -13.89 -2.04
CA TYR A 219 2.12 -14.67 -3.27
C TYR A 219 3.14 -15.81 -3.14
N GLN A 220 2.91 -16.92 -3.86
CA GLN A 220 3.83 -18.07 -3.84
C GLN A 220 5.23 -17.72 -4.38
N ASP A 221 5.35 -16.68 -5.20
CA ASP A 221 6.60 -16.21 -5.78
C ASP A 221 7.36 -15.22 -4.87
N GLY A 222 6.96 -15.10 -3.60
CA GLY A 222 7.62 -14.28 -2.58
C GLY A 222 7.18 -12.82 -2.55
N ARG A 223 6.33 -12.37 -3.49
CA ARG A 223 5.79 -11.01 -3.45
C ARG A 223 4.84 -10.85 -2.26
N GLU A 224 4.79 -9.63 -1.74
CA GLU A 224 3.84 -9.24 -0.69
C GLU A 224 3.09 -7.96 -1.08
N SER A 225 1.79 -7.93 -0.76
CA SER A 225 0.94 -6.76 -0.98
C SER A 225 0.03 -6.50 0.22
N LEU A 226 -0.08 -5.25 0.64
CA LEU A 226 -1.13 -4.79 1.56
C LEU A 226 -2.23 -4.15 0.73
N ALA A 227 -3.47 -4.63 0.85
CA ALA A 227 -4.54 -4.15 0.00
C ALA A 227 -5.83 -3.86 0.75
N PHE A 228 -6.53 -2.83 0.29
CA PHE A 228 -7.80 -2.35 0.84
C PHE A 228 -8.86 -2.37 -0.26
N VAL A 229 -10.04 -2.93 0.05
CA VAL A 229 -11.15 -3.12 -0.90
C VAL A 229 -12.17 -1.97 -0.85
N PHE A 230 -11.67 -0.79 -0.54
CA PHE A 230 -12.42 0.45 -0.47
C PHE A 230 -11.56 1.63 -0.92
N ASP A 231 -12.24 2.68 -1.31
CA ASP A 231 -11.66 3.95 -1.71
C ASP A 231 -11.05 4.68 -0.54
N CYS A 232 -10.11 5.58 -0.82
CA CYS A 232 -9.56 6.46 0.19
C CYS A 232 -9.53 7.92 -0.27
N SER A 233 -9.51 8.82 0.70
CA SER A 233 -9.42 10.25 0.42
C SER A 233 -8.83 10.99 1.61
N SER A 234 -8.29 12.18 1.35
CA SER A 234 -7.61 12.98 2.37
C SER A 234 -8.55 13.63 3.40
N PHE A 235 -9.87 13.60 3.17
CA PHE A 235 -10.85 14.01 4.19
C PHE A 235 -11.06 12.94 5.27
N SER A 236 -10.72 11.68 4.99
CA SER A 236 -10.95 10.56 5.93
C SER A 236 -9.76 10.40 6.86
N ALA A 237 -9.99 10.59 8.17
CA ALA A 237 -9.01 10.30 9.20
C ALA A 237 -8.59 8.82 9.19
N SER A 238 -9.50 7.92 8.83
CA SER A 238 -9.19 6.49 8.69
C SER A 238 -8.23 6.23 7.53
N CYS A 239 -8.36 6.94 6.41
CA CYS A 239 -7.40 6.86 5.32
C CYS A 239 -6.02 7.36 5.70
N MET A 240 -5.94 8.49 6.42
CA MET A 240 -4.66 8.99 6.94
C MET A 240 -4.00 7.95 7.85
N LEU A 241 -4.75 7.40 8.81
CA LEU A 241 -4.28 6.36 9.73
C LEU A 241 -3.82 5.09 9.01
N LEU A 242 -4.57 4.62 8.02
CA LEU A 242 -4.17 3.48 7.20
C LEU A 242 -2.97 3.78 6.32
N GLY A 243 -2.78 5.04 5.90
CA GLY A 243 -1.56 5.50 5.25
C GLY A 243 -0.33 5.34 6.15
N HIS A 244 -0.43 5.61 7.45
CA HIS A 244 0.65 5.36 8.41
C HIS A 244 1.00 3.87 8.51
N VAL A 245 -0.02 3.00 8.63
CA VAL A 245 0.17 1.54 8.66
C VAL A 245 0.85 1.07 7.36
N SER A 246 0.35 1.54 6.23
CA SER A 246 0.83 1.18 4.90
C SER A 246 2.28 1.58 4.67
N LEU A 247 2.64 2.83 4.98
CA LEU A 247 4.01 3.33 4.82
C LEU A 247 4.99 2.57 5.73
N GLY A 248 4.63 2.37 7.00
CA GLY A 248 5.45 1.65 7.96
C GLY A 248 5.68 0.19 7.57
N TRP A 249 4.64 -0.52 7.12
CA TRP A 249 4.76 -1.91 6.67
C TRP A 249 5.54 -2.04 5.35
N MET A 250 5.27 -1.17 4.38
CA MET A 250 5.90 -1.20 3.06
C MET A 250 7.41 -0.96 3.15
N LEU A 251 7.84 0.03 3.96
CA LEU A 251 9.25 0.33 4.19
C LEU A 251 9.88 -0.53 5.29
N GLN A 252 9.17 -1.58 5.74
CA GLN A 252 9.67 -2.54 6.75
C GLN A 252 10.15 -1.87 8.05
N GLY A 253 9.57 -0.72 8.36
CA GLY A 253 9.90 0.13 9.50
C GLY A 253 11.16 1.00 9.35
N LEU A 254 11.81 0.99 8.19
CA LEU A 254 12.89 1.91 7.84
C LEU A 254 12.34 3.10 7.06
N VAL A 255 11.79 4.08 7.78
CA VAL A 255 11.27 5.31 7.16
C VAL A 255 12.32 6.40 7.28
N PRO A 256 12.87 6.93 6.17
CA PRO A 256 13.77 8.07 6.23
C PRO A 256 12.96 9.30 6.66
N GLY A 257 13.37 9.91 7.78
CA GLY A 257 12.77 11.11 8.33
C GLY A 257 12.23 10.92 9.75
N GLU A 258 11.33 11.82 10.17
CA GLU A 258 10.85 11.89 11.55
C GLU A 258 9.33 12.02 11.58
N ARG A 259 8.70 11.34 12.54
CA ARG A 259 7.28 11.49 12.83
C ARG A 259 7.10 12.23 14.15
N GLN A 260 6.66 13.48 14.08
CA GLN A 260 6.26 14.26 15.24
C GLN A 260 4.80 14.71 15.10
N ALA A 261 4.05 14.67 16.21
CA ALA A 261 2.72 15.26 16.31
C ALA A 261 2.82 16.47 17.24
N LEU A 262 2.74 17.67 16.65
CA LEU A 262 2.77 18.92 17.41
C LEU A 262 1.33 19.40 17.64
N LEU A 263 0.93 19.49 18.91
CA LEU A 263 -0.33 20.12 19.30
C LEU A 263 -0.03 21.55 19.76
N SER A 264 -0.32 22.52 18.90
CA SER A 264 -0.26 23.95 19.26
C SER A 264 -1.68 24.50 19.36
N VAL A 265 -2.10 24.88 20.56
CA VAL A 265 -3.40 25.52 20.79
C VAL A 265 -3.20 27.03 20.83
N GLN A 266 -3.72 27.75 19.83
CA GLN A 266 -3.74 29.21 19.83
C GLN A 266 -5.08 29.70 20.37
N LEU A 267 -5.07 30.26 21.58
CA LEU A 267 -6.23 30.94 22.15
C LEU A 267 -6.28 32.37 21.57
N GLY A 268 -7.15 32.59 20.57
CA GLY A 268 -7.50 33.94 20.11
C GLY A 268 -8.20 34.72 21.23
N LYS A 269 -8.04 36.06 21.24
CA LYS A 269 -8.51 37.01 22.27
C LYS A 269 -9.78 36.54 23.02
N ALA A 270 -9.59 35.96 24.21
CA ALA A 270 -10.67 35.60 25.13
C ALA A 270 -11.23 36.81 25.93
N LEU A 271 -10.82 38.04 25.58
CA LEU A 271 -11.28 39.26 26.26
C LEU A 271 -11.53 40.36 25.23
N ARG A 272 -12.76 40.41 24.71
CA ARG A 272 -13.40 41.68 24.35
C ARG A 272 -14.75 41.69 25.03
N GLY A 273 -14.86 42.55 26.05
CA GLY A 273 -15.99 42.59 26.95
C GLY A 273 -17.32 42.59 26.21
N VAL A 274 -18.23 41.74 26.67
CA VAL A 274 -19.65 42.00 26.58
C VAL A 274 -19.87 43.26 27.43
N ALA A 275 -19.65 44.43 26.83
CA ALA A 275 -20.06 45.68 27.43
C ALA A 275 -21.58 45.68 27.42
N GLY A 276 -22.17 45.34 28.57
CA GLY A 276 -23.55 45.64 28.86
C GLY A 276 -23.72 47.16 28.80
N VAL A 277 -24.23 47.66 27.69
CA VAL A 277 -24.85 48.99 27.66
C VAL A 277 -26.29 48.76 28.05
N GLY A 278 -26.54 48.85 29.36
CA GLY A 278 -27.85 49.26 29.82
C GLY A 278 -28.03 50.71 29.39
N ASP A 279 -29.09 50.99 28.65
CA ASP A 279 -29.60 52.34 28.52
C ASP A 279 -31.03 52.36 29.07
N LEU A 280 -31.12 52.94 30.27
CA LEU A 280 -32.35 53.36 30.91
C LEU A 280 -32.78 54.67 30.23
N ARG A 281 -33.81 54.63 29.38
CA ARG A 281 -34.84 55.68 29.26
C ARG A 281 -36.14 55.10 28.74
#